data_AF-A0A210WBH3-F1
#
_entry.id   AF-A0A210WBH3-F1
#
_cell.length_a   1.000
_cell.length_b   1.000
_cell.length_c   1.000
_cell.angle_alpha   90.00
_cell.angle_beta   90.00
_cell.angle_gamma   90.00
#
_symmetry.space_group_name_H-M   'P 1'
#
loop_
_entity.id
_entity.type
_entity.pdbx_description
1 polymer ?
#
loop_
_entity_poly.entity_id
_entity_poly.type
_entity_poly.pdbx_seq_one_letter_code
_entity_poly.pdbx_strand_id
1 'polypeptide(L)' 'MEWKDYLARLAAKGVSQSQIAREVGCGQATISDLALGKTKEPRTSLGMALMRIGDRCGIKTPYGAQPSAHDDERSCG' A
#
# COMPACT_ATOMS: atom_id res chain seq x y z
N MET A 1 -9.78 6.43 5.06
CA MET A 1 -8.33 6.40 5.36
C MET A 1 -7.61 6.83 4.09
N GLU A 2 -6.79 7.88 4.15
CA GLU A 2 -6.18 8.48 2.95
C GLU A 2 -4.95 7.67 2.49
N TRP A 3 -4.69 7.61 1.18
CA TRP A 3 -3.53 6.89 0.61
C TRP A 3 -2.19 7.32 1.19
N LYS A 4 -2.07 8.59 1.59
CA LYS A 4 -0.90 9.13 2.30
C LYS A 4 -0.56 8.35 3.57
N ASP A 5 -1.58 7.98 4.35
CA ASP A 5 -1.41 7.30 5.64
C ASP A 5 -0.97 5.86 5.41
N TYR A 6 -1.57 5.21 4.40
CA TYR A 6 -1.16 3.89 3.96
C TYR A 6 0.30 3.85 3.47
N LEU A 7 0.71 4.83 2.67
CA LEU A 7 2.10 4.97 2.22
C LEU A 7 3.05 5.28 3.37
N ALA A 8 2.63 6.08 4.36
CA ALA A 8 3.42 6.31 5.57
C ALA A 8 3.64 5.02 6.37
N ARG A 9 2.61 4.17 6.49
CA ARG A 9 2.72 2.86 7.15
C ARG A 9 3.65 1.91 6.39
N LEU A 10 3.60 1.91 5.06
CA LEU A 10 4.55 1.16 4.22
C LEU A 10 5.99 1.64 4.43
N ALA A 11 6.20 2.96 4.48
CA ALA A 11 7.50 3.54 4.79
C ALA A 11 8.00 3.16 6.19
N ALA A 12 7.10 3.12 7.18
CA ALA A 12 7.43 2.64 8.54
C ALA A 12 7.84 1.16 8.60
N LYS A 13 7.43 0.35 7.60
CA LYS A 13 7.90 -1.03 7.41
C LYS A 13 9.22 -1.13 6.63
N GLY A 14 9.80 0.00 6.23
CA GLY A 14 11.04 0.06 5.43
C GLY A 14 10.82 0.04 3.92
N VAL A 15 9.57 0.11 3.45
CA VAL A 15 9.28 0.13 2.01
C VAL A 15 9.36 1.56 1.49
N SER A 16 10.36 1.84 0.66
CA SER A 16 10.55 3.17 0.07
C SER A 16 9.56 3.44 -1.08
N GLN A 17 9.26 4.72 -1.33
CA GLN A 17 8.41 5.14 -2.46
C GLN A 17 8.91 4.63 -3.81
N SER A 18 10.23 4.60 -4.02
CA SER A 18 10.85 4.10 -5.24
C SER A 18 10.63 2.60 -5.42
N GLN A 19 10.64 1.84 -4.32
CA GLN A 19 10.38 0.40 -4.35
C GLN A 19 8.91 0.11 -4.64
N ILE A 20 8.00 0.88 -4.02
CA ILE A 20 6.57 0.83 -4.31
C ILE A 20 6.33 1.15 -5.79
N ALA A 21 6.92 2.24 -6.30
CA ALA A 21 6.80 2.63 -7.70
C ALA A 21 7.23 1.50 -8.64
N ARG A 22 8.35 0.84 -8.33
CA ARG A 22 8.90 -0.27 -9.13
C ARG A 22 8.04 -1.54 -9.06
N GLU A 23 7.51 -1.89 -7.89
CA GLU A 23 6.62 -3.05 -7.70
C GLU A 23 5.25 -2.83 -8.35
N VAL A 24 4.74 -1.60 -8.30
CA VAL A 24 3.45 -1.23 -8.89
C VAL A 24 3.56 -0.95 -10.40
N GLY A 25 4.77 -0.72 -10.90
CA GLY A 25 5.02 -0.39 -12.31
C GLY A 25 4.57 1.04 -12.66
N CYS A 26 4.69 1.98 -11.73
CA CYS A 26 4.37 3.39 -11.94
C CYS A 26 5.58 4.30 -11.68
N GLY A 27 5.48 5.57 -12.05
CA GLY A 27 6.52 6.55 -11.77
C GLY A 27 6.57 6.93 -10.29
N GLN A 28 7.76 7.19 -9.74
CA GLN A 28 7.91 7.68 -8.37
C GLN A 28 7.16 9.00 -8.12
N ALA A 29 7.02 9.84 -9.15
CA ALA A 29 6.18 11.03 -9.11
C ALA A 29 4.71 10.72 -8.79
N THR A 30 4.17 9.61 -9.31
CA THR A 30 2.80 9.15 -9.02
C THR A 30 2.64 8.74 -7.56
N ILE A 31 3.62 8.01 -7.01
CA ILE A 31 3.61 7.62 -5.59
C ILE A 31 3.76 8.85 -4.68
N SER A 32 4.62 9.80 -5.06
CA SER A 32 4.78 11.07 -4.33
C SER A 32 3.50 11.89 -4.34
N ASP A 33 2.81 11.97 -5.48
CA ASP A 33 1.53 12.67 -5.60
C ASP A 33 0.42 12.04 -4.72
N LEU A 34 0.36 10.70 -4.65
CA LEU A 34 -0.51 9.99 -3.69
C LEU A 34 -0.11 10.24 -2.23
N ALA A 35 1.20 10.25 -1.93
CA ALA A 35 1.71 10.50 -0.58
C ALA A 35 1.39 11.91 -0.11
N LEU A 36 1.36 12.88 -1.04
CA LEU A 36 0.97 14.26 -0.78
C LEU A 36 -0.56 14.45 -0.72
N GLY A 37 -1.35 13.42 -1.06
CA GLY A 37 -2.81 13.51 -1.13
C GLY A 37 -3.33 14.35 -2.30
N LYS A 38 -2.48 14.63 -3.30
CA LYS A 38 -2.88 15.33 -4.53
C LYS A 38 -3.76 14.43 -5.40
N THR A 39 -3.42 13.14 -5.50
CA THR A 39 -4.27 12.11 -6.10
C THR A 39 -5.08 11.41 -5.02
N LYS A 40 -6.39 11.67 -5.00
CA LYS A 40 -7.35 11.02 -4.08
C LYS A 40 -7.85 9.67 -4.60
N GLU A 41 -7.96 9.55 -5.92
CA GLU A 41 -8.46 8.36 -6.61
C GLU A 41 -7.41 7.84 -7.59
N PRO A 42 -6.49 6.98 -7.13
CA PRO A 42 -5.62 6.27 -8.06
C PRO A 42 -6.45 5.37 -8.97
N ARG A 43 -5.97 5.14 -10.20
CA ARG A 43 -6.59 4.15 -11.09
C ARG A 43 -6.71 2.81 -10.38
N THR A 44 -7.78 2.06 -10.66
CA THR A 44 -8.08 0.77 -10.01
C THR A 44 -6.88 -0.19 -10.00
N SER A 45 -6.13 -0.26 -11.09
CA SER A 45 -4.92 -1.09 -11.20
C SER A 45 -3.80 -0.65 -10.24
N LEU A 46 -3.62 0.66 -10.05
CA LEU A 46 -2.62 1.24 -9.15
C LEU A 46 -2.99 0.95 -7.68
N GLY A 47 -4.27 1.14 -7.34
CA GLY A 47 -4.80 0.81 -6.01
C GLY A 47 -4.64 -0.67 -5.66
N MET A 48 -4.96 -1.58 -6.60
CA MET A 48 -4.80 -3.02 -6.38
C MET A 48 -3.35 -3.44 -6.16
N ALA A 49 -2.42 -2.89 -6.94
CA ALA A 49 -0.99 -3.19 -6.77
C ALA A 49 -0.46 -2.68 -5.42
N LEU A 50 -0.85 -1.48 -4.99
CA LEU A 50 -0.53 -0.96 -3.66
C LEU A 50 -1.08 -1.84 -2.54
N MET A 51 -2.29 -2.36 -2.69
CA MET A 51 -2.91 -3.29 -1.74
C MET A 51 -2.10 -4.59 -1.60
N ARG A 52 -1.61 -5.15 -2.71
CA ARG A 52 -0.75 -6.36 -2.68
C ARG A 52 0.56 -6.14 -1.92
N ILE A 53 1.14 -4.94 -1.97
CA ILE A 53 2.38 -4.63 -1.23
C ILE A 53 2.10 -4.53 0.27
N GLY A 54 1.00 -3.87 0.66
CA GLY A 54 0.65 -3.78 2.08
C GLY A 54 0.28 -5.13 2.67
N ASP A 55 -0.39 -5.99 1.90
CA ASP A 55 -0.68 -7.37 2.30
C ASP A 55 0.60 -8.13 2.67
N ARG A 56 1.62 -8.09 1.80
CA ARG A 56 2.96 -8.66 2.10
C ARG A 56 3.64 -8.04 3.33
N CYS A 57 3.32 -6.79 3.64
CA CYS A 57 3.88 -6.06 4.79
C CYS A 57 3.03 -6.20 6.07
N GLY A 58 1.90 -6.92 6.03
CA GLY A 58 0.95 -7.03 7.13
C GLY A 58 0.17 -5.75 7.43
N ILE A 59 -0.01 -4.87 6.44
CA ILE A 59 -0.73 -3.60 6.57
C ILE A 59 -2.16 -3.78 6.04
N LYS A 60 -3.14 -3.61 6.93
CA LYS A 60 -4.56 -3.57 6.54
C LYS A 60 -4.83 -2.45 5.54
N THR A 61 -5.45 -2.82 4.43
CA THR A 61 -5.79 -1.94 3.31
C THR A 61 -6.84 -0.90 3.72
N PRO A 62 -6.78 0.33 3.17
CA PRO A 62 -7.70 1.41 3.50
C PRO A 62 -9.07 1.26 2.82
N TYR A 63 -9.15 0.45 1.75
CA TYR A 63 -10.40 0.06 1.10
C TYR A 63 -10.85 -1.25 1.72
N GLY A 64 -12.10 -1.34 2.17
CA GLY A 64 -12.72 -2.53 2.79
C GLY A 64 -12.84 -3.76 1.88
N ALA A 65 -12.00 -3.89 0.86
CA ALA A 65 -11.76 -5.13 0.15
C ALA A 65 -10.87 -6.01 1.04
N GLN A 66 -11.50 -6.85 1.85
CA GLN A 66 -10.81 -7.98 2.47
C GLN A 66 -10.23 -8.84 1.35
N PRO A 67 -8.92 -9.09 1.26
CA PRO A 67 -8.46 -10.28 0.59
C PRO A 67 -8.97 -11.45 1.44
N SER A 68 -9.91 -12.22 0.90
CA SER A 68 -10.35 -13.45 1.53
C SER A 68 -9.13 -14.34 1.78
N ALA A 69 -8.89 -14.62 3.06
CA ALA A 69 -8.09 -15.71 3.62
C ALA A 69 -6.58 -15.76 3.30
N HIS A 70 -5.77 -15.24 4.22
CA HIS A 70 -4.72 -16.08 4.80
C HIS A 70 -4.56 -15.77 6.29
N ASP A 71 -4.86 -16.80 7.07
CA ASP A 71 -4.61 -16.96 8.49
C ASP A 71 -3.09 -16.96 8.71
N ASP A 72 -2.56 -16.09 9.55
CA ASP A 72 -1.28 -16.31 10.22
C ASP A 72 -1.38 -15.70 11.61
N GLU A 73 -2.15 -16.38 12.47
CA GLU A 73 -1.98 -16.30 13.91
C GLU A 73 -0.60 -16.88 14.24
N ARG A 74 0.43 -16.05 14.06
CA ARG A 74 1.75 -16.34 14.61
C ARG A 74 1.68 -16.19 16.13
N SER A 75 1.40 -17.31 16.77
CA SER A 75 1.72 -17.69 18.14
C SER A 75 2.72 -16.74 18.81
N CYS A 76 2.23 -15.93 19.76
CA CYS A 76 3.03 -15.49 20.89
C CYS A 76 2.76 -16.50 22.01
N GLY A 77 3.86 -17.08 22.53
CA GLY A 77 3.87 -18.22 23.45
C GLY A 77 3.38 -17.94 24.86
#